data_AF-A0A5J4QW41-F1
#
_entry.id   AF-A0A5J4QW41-F1
#
_cell.length_a   1.000
_cell.length_b   1.000
_cell.length_c   1.000
_cell.angle_alpha   90.00
_cell.angle_beta   90.00
_cell.angle_gamma   90.00
#
_symmetry.space_group_name_H-M   'P 1'
#
loop_
_entity.id
_entity.type
_entity.pdbx_description
1 polymer ?
#
loop_
_entity_poly.entity_id
_entity_poly.type
_entity_poly.pdbx_seq_one_letter_code
_entity_poly.pdbx_strand_id
1 'polypeptide(L)'
;MKIKKVKWMNHPILGDLELDFTNTTTGLPYDTILFAGENGTGKTTILETISTFLNRGSFKYFDYIEYYADGKILKAIPANNTTIKYFYDMIDAGTTTQMHTNKDNNNSTVDENPLNIRFNGCVFSKARADFKTQQIISTTTKQLDENKYDTDQEDNFTSLKQLIVDIEEQDNAAYRALNRESPINPMSETEFYPTSKIFRFKNAFDNFFDKLKYDKVSDGDTEKSILFTKNSKSISIDKLSTGEKQAAEREEETKTR
;
A
#
# COMPACT_ATOMS: atom_id res chain seq x y z
N MET A 1 -1.68 -12.76 -1.69
CA MET A 1 -0.68 -13.07 -2.75
C MET A 1 0.71 -13.08 -2.12
N LYS A 2 1.61 -14.00 -2.51
CA LYS A 2 3.02 -14.03 -2.09
C LYS A 2 3.94 -14.29 -3.28
N ILE A 3 5.02 -13.54 -3.46
CA ILE A 3 6.02 -13.82 -4.49
C ILE A 3 6.88 -14.99 -4.02
N LYS A 4 7.02 -16.00 -4.88
CA LYS A 4 7.81 -17.21 -4.63
C LYS A 4 9.21 -17.05 -5.21
N LYS A 5 9.30 -16.66 -6.49
CA LYS A 5 10.56 -16.44 -7.20
C LYS A 5 10.42 -15.26 -8.14
N VAL A 6 11.53 -14.57 -8.37
CA VAL A 6 11.61 -13.49 -9.34
C VAL A 6 12.93 -13.56 -10.06
N LYS A 7 12.88 -13.44 -11.39
CA LYS A 7 14.06 -13.42 -12.23
C LYS A 7 14.03 -12.21 -13.14
N TRP A 8 15.13 -11.47 -13.13
CA TRP A 8 15.36 -10.39 -14.08
C TRP A 8 16.12 -10.91 -15.31
N MET A 9 15.96 -10.20 -16.41
CA MET A 9 16.69 -10.44 -17.65
C MET A 9 17.23 -9.13 -18.20
N ASN A 10 18.55 -9.07 -18.40
CA ASN A 10 19.25 -7.90 -18.96
C ASN A 10 18.90 -6.59 -18.24
N HIS A 11 18.68 -6.62 -16.92
CA HIS A 11 18.41 -5.40 -16.16
C HIS A 11 19.71 -4.57 -16.04
N PRO A 12 19.71 -3.25 -16.27
CA PRO A 12 20.93 -2.44 -16.31
C PRO A 12 21.74 -2.44 -15.01
N ILE A 13 21.08 -2.69 -13.87
CA ILE A 13 21.72 -2.73 -12.54
C ILE A 13 21.76 -4.15 -11.98
N LEU A 14 20.75 -4.97 -12.26
CA LEU A 14 20.57 -6.28 -11.61
C LEU A 14 21.06 -7.44 -12.49
N GLY A 15 21.36 -7.18 -13.78
CA GLY A 15 21.68 -8.21 -14.74
C GLY A 15 20.56 -9.25 -14.86
N ASP A 16 20.96 -10.52 -14.78
CA ASP A 16 20.08 -11.69 -14.82
C ASP A 16 19.84 -12.30 -13.43
N LEU A 17 19.78 -11.44 -12.40
CA LEU A 17 19.55 -11.85 -11.01
C LEU A 17 18.30 -12.73 -10.89
N GLU A 18 18.42 -13.79 -10.10
CA GLU A 18 17.32 -14.68 -9.76
C GLU A 18 17.26 -14.81 -8.23
N LEU A 19 16.07 -14.59 -7.66
CA LEU A 19 15.83 -14.69 -6.22
C LEU A 19 14.71 -15.71 -5.96
N ASP A 20 14.96 -16.58 -4.98
CA ASP A 20 14.00 -17.56 -4.47
C ASP A 20 13.66 -17.22 -3.01
N PHE A 21 12.39 -16.96 -2.75
CA PHE A 21 11.87 -16.58 -1.44
C PHE A 21 11.17 -17.73 -0.72
N THR A 22 11.44 -18.97 -1.14
CA THR A 22 10.86 -20.15 -0.49
C THR A 22 11.69 -20.64 0.69
N ASN A 23 10.99 -21.07 1.73
CA ASN A 23 11.57 -21.83 2.80
C ASN A 23 11.88 -23.24 2.28
N THR A 24 13.16 -23.63 2.30
CA THR A 24 13.62 -24.91 1.74
C THR A 24 13.02 -26.14 2.44
N THR A 25 12.59 -25.99 3.69
CA THR A 25 12.00 -27.07 4.48
C THR A 25 10.51 -27.23 4.22
N THR A 26 9.77 -26.12 4.11
CA THR A 26 8.30 -26.16 3.92
C THR A 26 7.87 -26.04 2.46
N GLY A 27 8.75 -25.56 1.58
CA GLY A 27 8.45 -25.22 0.19
C GLY A 27 7.58 -23.97 0.02
N LEU A 28 7.20 -23.30 1.12
CA LEU A 28 6.30 -22.14 1.11
C LEU A 28 7.09 -20.81 1.07
N PRO A 29 6.57 -19.77 0.40
CA PRO A 29 7.16 -18.44 0.45
C PRO A 29 7.16 -17.84 1.85
N TYR A 30 8.26 -17.17 2.23
CA TYR A 30 8.35 -16.41 3.47
C TYR A 30 7.31 -15.27 3.52
N ASP A 31 6.75 -15.01 4.70
CA ASP A 31 5.89 -13.84 4.95
C ASP A 31 6.68 -12.53 4.99
N THR A 32 7.90 -12.60 5.54
CA THR A 32 8.78 -11.44 5.70
C THR A 32 10.12 -11.73 5.05
N ILE A 33 10.54 -10.84 4.15
CA ILE A 33 11.82 -10.92 3.43
C ILE A 33 12.65 -9.70 3.80
N LEU A 34 13.89 -9.93 4.25
CA LEU A 34 14.84 -8.87 4.58
C LEU A 34 15.97 -8.83 3.54
N PHE A 35 16.11 -7.69 2.87
CA PHE A 35 17.27 -7.42 2.03
C PHE A 35 18.34 -6.67 2.84
N ALA A 36 19.45 -7.34 3.14
CA ALA A 36 20.60 -6.77 3.83
C ALA A 36 21.85 -6.83 2.94
N GLY A 37 22.68 -5.79 2.99
CA GLY A 37 23.91 -5.70 2.21
C GLY A 37 24.43 -4.28 2.12
N GLU A 38 25.63 -4.10 1.58
CA GLU A 38 26.29 -2.80 1.45
C GLU A 38 25.52 -1.81 0.56
N ASN A 39 25.80 -0.52 0.70
CA ASN A 39 25.22 0.49 -0.17
C ASN A 39 25.62 0.25 -1.63
N GLY A 40 24.69 0.47 -2.57
CA GLY A 40 24.94 0.27 -4.00
C GLY A 40 24.73 -1.15 -4.53
N THR A 41 24.40 -2.14 -3.69
CA THR A 41 24.18 -3.54 -4.12
C THR A 41 22.83 -3.81 -4.80
N GLY A 42 22.05 -2.78 -5.13
CA GLY A 42 20.77 -2.93 -5.86
C GLY A 42 19.54 -3.26 -5.01
N LYS A 43 19.63 -3.27 -3.67
CA LYS A 43 18.48 -3.53 -2.76
C LYS A 43 17.25 -2.68 -3.08
N THR A 44 17.44 -1.36 -3.22
CA THR A 44 16.35 -0.43 -3.56
C THR A 44 15.81 -0.72 -4.95
N THR A 45 16.69 -1.03 -5.92
CA THR A 45 16.31 -1.36 -7.29
C THR A 45 15.45 -2.62 -7.39
N ILE A 46 15.72 -3.64 -6.57
CA ILE A 46 14.88 -4.85 -6.47
C ILE A 46 13.46 -4.47 -6.04
N LEU A 47 13.34 -3.69 -4.96
CA LEU A 47 12.04 -3.27 -4.43
C LEU A 47 11.29 -2.35 -5.39
N GLU A 48 11.98 -1.38 -6.00
CA GLU A 48 11.41 -0.44 -6.97
C GLU A 48 10.89 -1.14 -8.23
N THR A 49 11.65 -2.08 -8.78
CA THR A 49 11.24 -2.80 -10.00
C THR A 49 10.01 -3.66 -9.75
N ILE A 50 9.98 -4.40 -8.63
CA ILE A 50 8.81 -5.19 -8.23
C ILE A 50 7.59 -4.28 -7.97
N SER A 51 7.77 -3.23 -7.18
CA SER A 51 6.68 -2.29 -6.85
C SER A 51 6.10 -1.63 -8.10
N THR A 52 6.97 -1.12 -8.98
CA THR A 52 6.56 -0.50 -10.25
C THR A 52 5.67 -1.44 -11.05
N PHE A 53 6.07 -2.70 -11.20
CA PHE A 53 5.28 -3.69 -11.91
C PHE A 53 3.93 -3.98 -11.22
N LEU A 54 3.94 -4.21 -9.91
CA LEU A 54 2.73 -4.51 -9.14
C LEU A 54 1.72 -3.35 -9.17
N ASN A 55 2.21 -2.10 -9.28
CA ASN A 55 1.41 -0.89 -9.44
C ASN A 55 1.11 -0.55 -10.91
N ARG A 56 0.81 -1.57 -11.72
CA ARG A 56 0.44 -1.46 -13.16
C ARG A 56 1.50 -0.83 -14.07
N GLY A 57 2.74 -0.73 -13.60
CA GLY A 57 3.88 -0.34 -14.40
C GLY A 57 4.38 -1.48 -15.30
N SER A 58 5.52 -1.24 -15.93
CA SER A 58 6.08 -2.12 -16.95
C SER A 58 6.53 -3.48 -16.37
N PHE A 59 6.32 -4.57 -17.12
CA PHE A 59 6.95 -5.88 -16.91
C PHE A 59 8.37 -5.96 -17.51
N LYS A 60 8.93 -4.84 -17.96
CA LYS A 60 10.26 -4.79 -18.56
C LYS A 60 11.31 -5.33 -17.60
N TYR A 61 12.27 -6.06 -18.17
CA TYR A 61 13.40 -6.67 -17.48
C TYR A 61 13.06 -7.84 -16.55
N PHE A 62 11.82 -8.31 -16.51
CA PHE A 62 11.54 -9.60 -15.88
C PHE A 62 11.65 -10.72 -16.91
N ASP A 63 12.35 -11.80 -16.56
CA ASP A 63 12.23 -13.09 -17.25
C ASP A 63 10.95 -13.79 -16.78
N TYR A 64 10.74 -13.86 -15.46
CA TYR A 64 9.51 -14.37 -14.89
C TYR A 64 9.32 -13.95 -13.44
N ILE A 65 8.08 -14.06 -12.97
CA ILE A 65 7.72 -14.00 -11.54
C ILE A 65 6.82 -15.20 -11.22
N GLU A 66 7.26 -16.06 -10.31
CA GLU A 66 6.42 -17.12 -9.74
C GLU A 66 5.81 -16.63 -8.44
N TYR A 67 4.51 -16.88 -8.24
CA TYR A 67 3.79 -16.36 -7.08
C TYR A 67 2.64 -17.28 -6.66
N TYR A 68 2.22 -17.13 -5.42
CA TYR A 68 1.06 -17.80 -4.83
C TYR A 68 -0.11 -16.83 -4.75
N ALA A 69 -1.25 -17.19 -5.35
CA ALA A 69 -2.49 -16.44 -5.24
C ALA A 69 -3.68 -17.41 -5.22
N ASP A 70 -4.63 -17.15 -4.32
CA ASP A 70 -5.88 -17.92 -4.18
C ASP A 70 -5.70 -19.45 -4.23
N GLY A 71 -4.82 -19.98 -3.37
CA GLY A 71 -4.60 -21.43 -3.30
C GLY A 71 -3.62 -21.99 -4.34
N LYS A 72 -3.26 -21.24 -5.37
CA LYS A 72 -2.54 -21.72 -6.56
C LYS A 72 -1.15 -21.11 -6.72
N ILE A 73 -0.25 -21.85 -7.37
CA ILE A 73 1.05 -21.35 -7.84
C ILE A 73 0.89 -20.97 -9.31
N LEU A 74 1.20 -19.71 -9.62
CA LEU A 74 1.11 -19.14 -10.96
C LEU A 74 2.46 -18.57 -11.39
N LYS A 75 2.61 -18.35 -12.68
CA LYS A 75 3.81 -17.75 -13.27
C LYS A 75 3.44 -16.61 -14.22
N ALA A 76 3.98 -15.42 -13.98
CA ALA A 76 3.94 -14.30 -14.90
C ALA A 76 5.20 -14.30 -15.77
N ILE A 77 5.03 -14.18 -17.09
CA ILE A 77 6.13 -14.12 -18.07
C ILE A 77 5.90 -12.96 -19.06
N PRO A 78 6.94 -12.48 -19.78
CA PRO A 78 6.76 -11.45 -20.79
C PRO A 78 5.76 -11.90 -21.84
N ALA A 79 4.86 -11.00 -22.23
CA ALA A 79 3.96 -11.28 -23.34
C ALA A 79 4.77 -11.50 -24.63
N ASN A 80 4.31 -12.42 -25.48
CA ASN A 80 4.99 -12.75 -26.74
C ASN A 80 5.15 -11.53 -27.69
N ASN A 81 4.39 -10.45 -27.50
CA ASN A 81 4.54 -9.20 -28.23
C ASN A 81 5.50 -8.23 -27.50
N THR A 82 6.76 -8.23 -27.94
CA THR A 82 7.88 -7.51 -27.30
C THR A 82 7.80 -5.98 -27.38
N THR A 83 6.85 -5.43 -28.14
CA THR A 83 6.72 -3.98 -28.35
C THR A 83 6.09 -3.27 -27.15
N ILE A 84 5.13 -3.92 -26.47
CA ILE A 84 4.39 -3.32 -25.35
C ILE A 84 4.86 -3.95 -24.04
N LYS A 85 5.81 -3.28 -23.38
CA LYS A 85 6.49 -3.79 -22.18
C LYS A 85 5.64 -3.74 -20.90
N TYR A 86 4.37 -3.39 -20.98
CA TYR A 86 3.44 -3.37 -19.83
C TYR A 86 2.70 -4.70 -19.67
N PHE A 87 2.55 -5.43 -20.77
CA PHE A 87 1.77 -6.65 -20.82
C PHE A 87 2.63 -7.85 -20.43
N TYR A 88 1.98 -8.82 -19.82
CA TYR A 88 2.56 -10.08 -19.42
C TYR A 88 1.51 -11.18 -19.61
N ASP A 89 1.98 -12.42 -19.68
CA ASP A 89 1.13 -13.59 -19.74
C ASP A 89 1.17 -14.30 -18.37
N MET A 90 0.00 -14.67 -17.87
CA MET A 90 -0.15 -15.48 -16.65
C MET A 90 -0.34 -16.95 -17.03
N ILE A 91 0.47 -17.83 -16.46
CA ILE A 91 0.38 -19.27 -16.64
C ILE A 91 -0.20 -19.91 -15.36
N ASP A 92 -1.31 -20.64 -15.51
CA ASP A 92 -1.91 -21.52 -14.51
C ASP A 92 -1.97 -22.94 -15.07
N ALA A 93 -1.19 -23.88 -14.50
CA ALA A 93 -1.14 -25.28 -14.91
C ALA A 93 -1.01 -25.51 -16.44
N GLY A 94 -0.24 -24.66 -17.13
CA GLY A 94 -0.04 -24.72 -18.58
C GLY A 94 -1.05 -23.93 -19.41
N THR A 95 -2.13 -23.45 -18.81
CA THR A 95 -3.08 -22.52 -19.44
C THR A 95 -2.51 -21.11 -19.39
N THR A 96 -2.43 -20.44 -20.54
CA THR A 96 -1.92 -19.08 -20.65
C THR A 96 -3.08 -18.09 -20.76
N THR A 97 -3.08 -17.07 -19.90
CA THR A 97 -4.04 -15.96 -19.91
C THR A 97 -3.30 -14.65 -20.16
N GLN A 98 -3.73 -13.89 -21.16
CA GLN A 98 -3.13 -12.61 -21.52
C GLN A 98 -3.56 -11.51 -20.54
N MET A 99 -2.58 -10.89 -19.86
CA MET A 99 -2.82 -9.82 -18.89
C MET A 99 -2.49 -8.47 -19.53
N HIS A 100 -3.33 -8.07 -20.49
CA HIS A 100 -3.13 -6.87 -21.30
C HIS A 100 -3.76 -5.61 -20.69
N THR A 101 -3.49 -5.38 -19.41
CA THR A 101 -3.89 -4.15 -18.70
C THR A 101 -2.67 -3.36 -18.24
N ASN A 102 -2.83 -2.04 -18.16
CA ASN A 102 -1.80 -1.12 -17.65
C ASN A 102 -2.47 0.04 -16.90
N LYS A 103 -1.71 1.11 -16.62
CA LYS A 103 -2.25 2.29 -15.92
C LYS A 103 -3.32 3.06 -16.73
N ASP A 104 -3.20 3.06 -18.05
CA ASP A 104 -4.04 3.85 -18.95
C ASP A 104 -5.18 3.04 -19.60
N ASN A 105 -5.11 1.72 -19.53
CA ASN A 105 -6.02 0.77 -20.14
C ASN A 105 -6.39 -0.32 -19.14
N ASN A 106 -7.59 -0.20 -18.59
CA ASN A 106 -8.11 -1.05 -17.52
C ASN A 106 -9.11 -2.04 -18.08
N ASN A 107 -9.13 -3.25 -17.54
CA ASN A 107 -10.16 -4.23 -17.83
C ASN A 107 -10.57 -4.88 -16.50
N SER A 108 -11.77 -4.56 -16.02
CA SER A 108 -12.28 -5.04 -14.73
C SER A 108 -12.21 -6.56 -14.60
N THR A 109 -12.53 -7.32 -15.65
CA THR A 109 -12.44 -8.79 -15.61
C THR A 109 -11.03 -9.32 -15.38
N VAL A 110 -10.01 -8.59 -15.83
CA VAL A 110 -8.59 -8.93 -15.65
C VAL A 110 -8.06 -8.39 -14.33
N ASP A 111 -8.40 -7.15 -14.00
CA ASP A 111 -7.88 -6.43 -12.86
C ASP A 111 -8.51 -6.88 -11.53
N GLU A 112 -9.74 -7.37 -11.57
CA GLU A 112 -10.47 -7.92 -10.41
C GLU A 112 -10.32 -9.45 -10.29
N ASN A 113 -9.51 -10.08 -11.14
CA ASN A 113 -9.21 -11.50 -11.02
C ASN A 113 -8.27 -11.74 -9.82
N PRO A 114 -8.65 -12.51 -8.78
CA PRO A 114 -7.80 -12.76 -7.61
C PRO A 114 -6.48 -13.47 -7.92
N LEU A 115 -6.38 -14.14 -9.07
CA LEU A 115 -5.17 -14.81 -9.56
C LEU A 115 -4.19 -13.85 -10.22
N ASN A 116 -4.62 -12.65 -10.58
CA ASN A 116 -3.76 -11.61 -11.13
C ASN A 116 -2.76 -11.14 -10.06
N ILE A 117 -1.46 -11.17 -10.35
CA ILE A 117 -0.43 -10.71 -9.39
C ILE A 117 -0.59 -9.24 -9.00
N ARG A 118 -1.15 -8.41 -9.89
CA ARG A 118 -1.49 -7.00 -9.68
C ARG A 118 -2.87 -6.80 -9.05
N PHE A 119 -3.64 -7.85 -8.74
CA PHE A 119 -4.99 -7.72 -8.16
C PHE A 119 -5.01 -6.85 -6.91
N ASN A 120 -4.01 -7.09 -6.05
CA ASN A 120 -3.90 -6.36 -4.79
C ASN A 120 -3.19 -4.99 -5.00
N GLY A 121 -2.23 -4.89 -5.92
CA GLY A 121 -1.30 -3.75 -6.04
C GLY A 121 -0.06 -3.89 -5.13
N CYS A 122 0.67 -2.81 -4.86
CA CYS A 122 1.81 -2.79 -3.97
C CYS A 122 1.97 -1.46 -3.24
N VAL A 123 2.38 -1.54 -1.98
CA VAL A 123 2.80 -0.40 -1.18
C VAL A 123 4.31 -0.32 -1.18
N PHE A 124 4.85 0.86 -1.44
CA PHE A 124 6.29 1.05 -1.49
C PHE A 124 6.72 2.39 -0.91
N SER A 125 7.22 2.33 0.31
CA SER A 125 7.79 3.47 1.03
C SER A 125 9.33 3.40 1.01
N LYS A 126 9.97 4.42 0.44
CA LYS A 126 11.44 4.60 0.48
C LYS A 126 11.87 5.11 1.86
N ALA A 127 13.05 4.72 2.32
CA ALA A 127 13.64 5.31 3.53
C ALA A 127 13.94 6.80 3.30
N ARG A 128 13.42 7.67 4.18
CA ARG A 128 13.56 9.12 4.10
C ARG A 128 14.25 9.67 5.34
N ALA A 129 15.23 10.56 5.16
CA ALA A 129 15.94 11.21 6.27
C ALA A 129 15.26 12.52 6.71
N ASP A 130 14.63 13.24 5.77
CA ASP A 130 14.16 14.62 5.96
C ASP A 130 12.64 14.73 5.74
N PHE A 131 11.85 14.41 6.77
CA PHE A 131 10.40 14.63 6.74
C PHE A 131 10.08 16.11 6.94
N LYS A 132 9.61 16.80 5.89
CA LYS A 132 9.03 18.14 6.00
C LYS A 132 7.52 18.02 6.19
N THR A 133 6.99 18.67 7.22
CA THR A 133 5.54 18.81 7.43
C THR A 133 5.14 20.27 7.25
N GLN A 134 4.00 20.49 6.59
CA GLN A 134 3.31 21.78 6.57
C GLN A 134 2.12 21.72 7.53
N GLN A 135 1.62 22.92 7.86
CA GLN A 135 0.43 23.06 8.68
C GLN A 135 -0.82 22.66 7.89
N ILE A 136 -1.80 22.07 8.58
CA ILE A 136 -3.09 21.77 7.98
C ILE A 136 -4.14 22.75 8.49
N ILE A 137 -4.69 23.51 7.55
CA ILE A 137 -5.66 24.57 7.83
C ILE A 137 -7.08 24.25 7.32
N SER A 138 -7.25 23.21 6.48
CA SER A 138 -8.53 22.86 5.88
C SER A 138 -8.65 21.36 5.57
N THR A 139 -9.85 20.91 5.21
CA THR A 139 -10.09 19.59 4.60
C THR A 139 -9.86 19.64 3.09
N THR A 140 -9.55 18.50 2.47
CA THR A 140 -9.47 18.33 1.02
C THR A 140 -10.37 17.19 0.55
N THR A 141 -10.36 16.88 -0.75
CA THR A 141 -11.19 15.82 -1.35
C THR A 141 -10.50 14.46 -1.38
N LYS A 142 -9.35 14.28 -0.72
CA LYS A 142 -8.61 13.01 -0.75
C LYS A 142 -9.43 11.90 -0.09
N GLN A 143 -9.66 10.81 -0.80
CA GLN A 143 -10.46 9.67 -0.32
C GLN A 143 -9.56 8.49 0.04
N LEU A 144 -9.69 7.98 1.26
CA LEU A 144 -9.18 6.64 1.57
C LEU A 144 -10.00 5.61 0.76
N ASP A 145 -9.31 4.66 0.14
CA ASP A 145 -9.83 3.55 -0.67
C ASP A 145 -10.16 3.82 -2.15
N GLU A 146 -9.82 4.98 -2.69
CA GLU A 146 -10.15 5.31 -4.08
C GLU A 146 -9.22 4.62 -5.11
N ASN A 147 -7.93 4.48 -4.80
CA ASN A 147 -6.94 3.93 -5.74
C ASN A 147 -6.09 2.83 -5.10
N LYS A 148 -6.19 1.59 -5.63
CA LYS A 148 -5.36 0.44 -5.21
C LYS A 148 -3.90 0.51 -5.68
N TYR A 149 -3.58 1.48 -6.54
CA TYR A 149 -2.33 1.60 -7.28
C TYR A 149 -1.71 2.98 -7.07
N ASP A 150 -1.49 3.35 -5.82
CA ASP A 150 -0.77 4.57 -5.48
C ASP A 150 0.73 4.30 -5.34
N THR A 151 1.54 5.28 -5.73
CA THR A 151 2.98 5.28 -5.49
C THR A 151 3.27 6.66 -4.93
N ASP A 152 3.66 6.75 -3.66
CA ASP A 152 3.96 8.03 -3.03
C ASP A 152 5.18 8.70 -3.69
N GLN A 153 4.91 9.56 -4.68
CA GLN A 153 5.92 10.30 -5.44
C GLN A 153 6.19 11.68 -4.84
N GLU A 154 5.36 12.16 -3.90
CA GLU A 154 5.52 13.48 -3.31
C GLU A 154 6.21 13.39 -1.94
N ASP A 155 7.30 14.14 -1.79
CA ASP A 155 8.10 14.21 -0.55
C ASP A 155 7.41 15.00 0.58
N ASN A 156 6.10 14.77 0.80
CA ASN A 156 5.29 15.62 1.64
C ASN A 156 4.43 14.84 2.64
N PHE A 157 4.92 14.73 3.87
CA PHE A 157 4.21 14.14 5.01
C PHE A 157 2.93 14.92 5.39
N THR A 158 2.74 16.11 4.83
CA THR A 158 1.47 16.84 4.89
C THR A 158 0.34 16.05 4.24
N SER A 159 0.62 15.21 3.23
CA SER A 159 -0.38 14.36 2.59
C SER A 159 -1.01 13.36 3.55
N LEU A 160 -0.22 12.68 4.38
CA LEU A 160 -0.71 11.78 5.42
C LEU A 160 -1.51 12.55 6.47
N LYS A 161 -0.98 13.69 6.93
CA LYS A 161 -1.71 14.55 7.87
C LYS A 161 -3.07 14.96 7.28
N GLN A 162 -3.10 15.30 6.00
CA GLN A 162 -4.30 15.75 5.31
C GLN A 162 -5.28 14.61 5.15
N LEU A 163 -4.81 13.42 4.84
CA LEU A 163 -5.67 12.26 4.71
C LEU A 163 -6.33 11.91 6.05
N ILE A 164 -5.60 11.90 7.17
CA ILE A 164 -6.21 11.60 8.48
C ILE A 164 -7.32 12.61 8.82
N VAL A 165 -7.08 13.90 8.53
CA VAL A 165 -8.09 14.95 8.68
C VAL A 165 -9.30 14.73 7.76
N ASP A 166 -9.05 14.36 6.50
CA ASP A 166 -10.11 14.13 5.50
C ASP A 166 -10.93 12.86 5.80
N ILE A 167 -10.29 11.81 6.34
CA ILE A 167 -10.93 10.60 6.81
C ILE A 167 -11.92 10.91 7.92
N GLU A 168 -11.51 11.70 8.92
CA GLU A 168 -12.38 12.04 10.05
C GLU A 168 -13.59 12.87 9.58
N GLU A 169 -13.38 13.82 8.65
CA GLU A 169 -14.48 14.59 8.07
C GLU A 169 -15.41 13.72 7.21
N GLN A 170 -14.87 12.78 6.43
CA GLN A 170 -15.67 11.84 5.64
C GLN A 170 -16.52 10.94 6.52
N ASP A 171 -15.96 10.41 7.60
CA ASP A 171 -16.69 9.59 8.56
C ASP A 171 -17.79 10.41 9.25
N ASN A 172 -17.48 11.66 9.64
CA ASN A 172 -18.47 12.59 10.20
C ASN A 172 -19.61 12.88 9.21
N ALA A 173 -19.30 13.13 7.95
CA ALA A 173 -20.28 13.39 6.90
C ALA A 173 -21.14 12.15 6.61
N ALA A 174 -20.53 10.97 6.53
CA ALA A 174 -21.22 9.70 6.33
C ALA A 174 -22.17 9.37 7.48
N TYR A 175 -21.71 9.53 8.73
CA TYR A 175 -22.52 9.32 9.92
C TYR A 175 -23.75 10.25 9.95
N ARG A 176 -23.54 11.54 9.63
CA ARG A 176 -24.64 12.52 9.53
C ARG A 176 -25.62 12.17 8.42
N ALA A 177 -25.14 11.76 7.25
CA ALA A 177 -25.99 11.39 6.12
C ALA A 177 -26.88 10.18 6.45
N LEU A 178 -26.28 9.09 6.97
CA LEU A 178 -27.00 7.87 7.38
C LEU A 178 -28.13 8.19 8.38
N ASN A 179 -27.84 9.00 9.39
CA ASN A 179 -28.82 9.36 10.42
C ASN A 179 -29.90 10.35 9.92
N ARG A 180 -29.60 11.13 8.87
CA ARG A 180 -30.60 11.98 8.23
C ARG A 180 -31.60 11.18 7.41
N GLU A 181 -31.14 10.10 6.77
CA GLU A 181 -31.98 9.19 5.98
C GLU A 181 -32.79 8.22 6.86
N SER A 182 -32.35 7.95 8.09
CA SER A 182 -33.01 7.04 9.04
C SER A 182 -33.39 7.73 10.37
N PRO A 183 -34.25 8.77 10.37
CA PRO A 183 -34.51 9.60 11.55
C PRO A 183 -35.29 8.89 12.68
N ILE A 184 -35.98 7.80 12.36
CA ILE A 184 -36.82 7.05 13.32
C ILE A 184 -35.98 6.06 14.13
N ASN A 185 -34.85 5.61 13.59
CA ASN A 185 -33.92 4.70 14.26
C ASN A 185 -32.48 5.09 13.91
N PRO A 186 -31.97 6.19 14.47
CA PRO A 186 -30.62 6.65 14.18
C PRO A 186 -29.60 5.63 14.68
N MET A 187 -28.58 5.39 13.85
CA MET A 187 -27.41 4.59 14.20
C MET A 187 -26.62 5.30 15.31
N SER A 188 -26.31 4.58 16.37
CA SER A 188 -25.44 5.08 17.44
C SER A 188 -23.98 5.15 16.98
N GLU A 189 -23.19 6.01 17.63
CA GLU A 189 -21.74 6.07 17.38
C GLU A 189 -21.05 4.72 17.65
N THR A 190 -21.52 3.97 18.65
CA THR A 190 -21.00 2.62 18.96
C THR A 190 -21.24 1.60 17.86
N GLU A 191 -22.29 1.78 17.05
CA GLU A 191 -22.57 0.95 15.88
C GLU A 191 -21.82 1.42 14.64
N PHE A 192 -21.70 2.74 14.46
CA PHE A 192 -21.01 3.33 13.30
C PHE A 192 -19.49 3.19 13.39
N TYR A 193 -18.90 3.51 14.53
CA TYR A 193 -17.46 3.64 14.70
C TYR A 193 -16.66 2.40 14.24
N PRO A 194 -17.06 1.14 14.56
CA PRO A 194 -16.37 -0.05 14.05
C PRO A 194 -16.35 -0.18 12.52
N THR A 195 -17.25 0.51 11.81
CA THR A 195 -17.34 0.53 10.34
C THR A 195 -16.62 1.72 9.70
N SER A 196 -16.21 2.71 10.52
CA SER A 196 -15.57 3.95 10.07
C SER A 196 -14.17 3.74 9.48
N LYS A 197 -13.78 4.65 8.58
CA LYS A 197 -12.42 4.68 7.99
C LYS A 197 -11.37 4.95 9.08
N ILE A 198 -11.65 5.85 10.02
CA ILE A 198 -10.73 6.21 11.10
C ILE A 198 -10.49 5.03 12.06
N PHE A 199 -11.51 4.20 12.32
CA PHE A 199 -11.33 3.00 13.13
C PHE A 199 -10.40 1.99 12.45
N ARG A 200 -10.52 1.81 11.13
CA ARG A 200 -9.60 0.95 10.37
C ARG A 200 -8.16 1.45 10.48
N PHE A 201 -7.94 2.74 10.27
CA PHE A 201 -6.62 3.37 10.45
C PHE A 201 -6.09 3.16 11.87
N LYS A 202 -6.89 3.49 12.89
CA LYS A 202 -6.51 3.34 14.30
C LYS A 202 -6.14 1.90 14.65
N ASN A 203 -6.99 0.95 14.28
CA ASN A 203 -6.76 -0.46 14.58
C ASN A 203 -5.51 -0.97 13.86
N ALA A 204 -5.23 -0.52 12.65
CA ALA A 204 -4.02 -0.90 11.93
C ALA A 204 -2.76 -0.32 12.61
N PHE A 205 -2.76 0.99 12.85
CA PHE A 205 -1.63 1.71 13.45
C PHE A 205 -1.32 1.24 14.88
N ASP A 206 -2.34 1.10 15.74
CA ASP A 206 -2.16 0.73 17.15
C ASP A 206 -1.62 -0.71 17.31
N ASN A 207 -1.87 -1.58 16.33
CA ASN A 207 -1.34 -2.95 16.32
C ASN A 207 0.09 -3.02 15.78
N PHE A 208 0.57 -1.97 15.09
CA PHE A 208 1.94 -1.90 14.60
C PHE A 208 2.95 -1.47 15.67
N PHE A 209 2.50 -0.63 16.62
CA PHE A 209 3.36 -0.05 17.66
C PHE A 209 2.88 -0.36 19.08
N ASP A 210 3.71 -1.05 19.86
CA ASP A 210 3.39 -1.35 21.27
C ASP A 210 3.16 -0.11 22.15
N LYS A 211 3.91 0.97 21.87
CA LYS A 211 4.02 2.14 22.76
C LYS A 211 3.49 3.43 22.16
N LEU A 212 3.00 3.40 20.93
CA LEU A 212 2.51 4.55 20.19
C LEU A 212 1.14 4.23 19.61
N LYS A 213 0.12 4.97 20.04
CA LYS A 213 -1.27 4.74 19.63
C LYS A 213 -1.87 6.01 19.06
N TYR A 214 -2.69 5.90 18.02
CA TYR A 214 -3.48 7.02 17.53
C TYR A 214 -4.49 7.46 18.59
N ASP A 215 -4.64 8.78 18.78
CA ASP A 215 -5.61 9.36 19.71
C ASP A 215 -6.76 10.01 18.94
N LYS A 216 -6.51 11.15 18.28
CA LYS A 216 -7.54 11.92 17.56
C LYS A 216 -6.94 13.00 16.66
N VAL A 217 -7.76 13.57 15.78
CA VAL A 217 -7.56 14.93 15.28
C VAL A 217 -8.11 15.92 16.32
N SER A 218 -7.39 17.01 16.53
CA SER A 218 -7.79 18.10 17.40
C SER A 218 -7.78 19.41 16.62
N ASP A 219 -8.91 20.09 16.60
CA ASP A 219 -9.01 21.45 16.08
C ASP A 219 -8.31 22.43 17.03
N GLY A 220 -7.27 23.12 16.52
CA GLY A 220 -6.69 24.29 17.16
C GLY A 220 -7.17 25.57 16.48
N ASP A 221 -6.88 26.73 17.08
CA ASP A 221 -7.34 28.04 16.58
C ASP A 221 -6.88 28.36 15.15
N THR A 222 -5.71 27.84 14.74
CA THR A 222 -5.11 28.11 13.42
C THR A 222 -4.73 26.85 12.64
N GLU A 223 -4.69 25.69 13.29
CA GLU A 223 -4.20 24.44 12.68
C GLU A 223 -4.93 23.24 13.28
N LYS A 224 -5.28 22.28 12.42
CA LYS A 224 -5.68 20.93 12.84
C LYS A 224 -4.45 20.12 13.20
N SER A 225 -4.42 19.58 14.41
CA SER A 225 -3.31 18.77 14.92
C SER A 225 -3.71 17.31 15.07
N ILE A 226 -2.80 16.40 14.72
CA ILE A 226 -3.03 14.96 14.86
C ILE A 226 -2.25 14.47 16.06
N LEU A 227 -2.96 13.89 17.02
CA LEU A 227 -2.42 13.49 18.30
C LEU A 227 -2.31 11.97 18.40
N PHE A 228 -1.22 11.54 19.04
CA PHE A 228 -0.92 10.16 19.39
C PHE A 228 -0.65 10.08 20.89
N THR A 229 -0.88 8.92 21.49
CA THR A 229 -0.45 8.60 22.84
C THR A 229 0.84 7.80 22.79
N LYS A 230 1.94 8.38 23.28
CA LYS A 230 3.24 7.73 23.43
C LYS A 230 3.61 7.61 24.90
N ASN A 231 3.76 6.38 25.42
CA ASN A 231 4.00 6.12 26.85
C ASN A 231 3.01 6.90 27.76
N SER A 232 1.72 6.84 27.44
CA SER A 232 0.65 7.56 28.16
C SER A 232 0.73 9.09 28.14
N LYS A 233 1.55 9.67 27.25
CA LYS A 233 1.61 11.13 27.02
C LYS A 233 1.13 11.45 25.62
N SER A 234 0.34 12.52 25.50
CA SER A 234 -0.08 13.03 24.19
C SER A 234 1.13 13.64 23.46
N ILE A 235 1.30 13.29 22.20
CA ILE A 235 2.34 13.79 21.31
C ILE A 235 1.73 14.08 19.93
N SER A 236 2.06 15.23 19.35
CA SER A 236 1.69 15.53 17.96
C SER A 236 2.49 14.65 17.00
N ILE A 237 1.86 14.28 15.88
CA ILE A 237 2.51 13.59 14.75
C ILE A 237 3.80 14.28 14.29
N ASP A 238 3.87 15.62 14.39
CA ASP A 238 5.04 16.40 14.02
C ASP A 238 6.28 16.11 14.88
N LYS A 239 6.04 15.70 16.13
CA LYS A 239 7.09 15.40 17.12
C LYS A 239 7.47 13.93 17.15
N LEU A 240 6.90 13.09 16.28
CA LEU A 240 7.32 11.71 16.10
C LEU A 240 8.70 11.65 15.43
N SER A 241 9.46 10.60 15.74
CA SER A 241 10.74 10.34 15.07
C SER A 241 10.54 10.02 13.59
N THR A 242 11.58 10.22 12.79
CA THR A 242 11.64 9.87 11.36
C THR A 242 11.15 8.44 11.09
N GLY A 243 11.56 7.45 11.91
CA GLY A 243 11.09 6.07 11.76
C GLY A 243 9.62 5.86 12.11
N GLU A 244 9.10 6.58 13.12
CA GLU A 244 7.69 6.51 13.51
C GLU A 244 6.78 7.19 12.48
N LYS A 245 7.24 8.31 11.91
CA LYS A 245 6.60 8.98 10.77
C LYS A 245 6.48 8.02 9.59
N GLN A 246 7.58 7.38 9.20
CA GLN A 246 7.59 6.46 8.06
C GLN A 246 6.65 5.26 8.24
N ALA A 247 6.46 4.76 9.45
CA ALA A 247 5.52 3.68 9.70
C ALA A 247 4.05 4.14 9.64
N ALA A 248 3.77 5.38 10.07
CA ALA A 248 2.44 5.98 9.93
C ALA A 248 2.02 6.09 8.46
N GLU A 249 2.95 6.49 7.58
CA GLU A 249 2.75 6.49 6.11
C GLU A 249 2.47 5.07 5.59
N ARG A 250 3.22 4.07 6.03
CA ARG A 250 3.04 2.68 5.56
C ARG A 250 1.65 2.12 5.85
N GLU A 251 1.03 2.44 6.98
CA GLU A 251 -0.30 1.91 7.37
C GLU A 251 -1.47 2.58 6.63
N GLU A 252 -1.31 3.83 6.15
CA GLU A 252 -2.24 4.43 5.18
C GLU A 252 -2.30 3.59 3.89
N GLU A 253 -1.12 3.19 3.41
CA GLU A 253 -0.97 2.51 2.13
C GLU A 253 -1.31 0.99 2.21
N THR A 254 -1.01 0.29 3.32
CA THR A 254 -1.09 -1.19 3.39
C THR A 254 -2.48 -1.77 3.56
N LYS A 255 -3.51 -0.99 3.89
CA LYS A 255 -4.87 -1.52 4.11
C LYS A 255 -5.98 -0.77 3.38
N THR A 256 -5.70 -0.43 2.13
CA THR A 256 -6.70 -0.18 1.07
C THR A 256 -7.33 -1.48 0.53
N ARG A 257 -7.30 -2.59 1.29
CA ARG A 257 -7.66 -3.94 0.82
C ARG A 257 -8.49 -4.69 1.84
#